data_AF-A0A966R6U1-F1
#
_entry.id   AF-A0A966R6U1-F1
#
_cell.length_a   1.000
_cell.length_b   1.000
_cell.length_c   1.000
_cell.angle_alpha   90.00
_cell.angle_beta   90.00
_cell.angle_gamma   90.00
#
_symmetry.space_group_name_H-M   'P 1'
#
loop_
_entity.id
_entity.type
_entity.pdbx_description
1 polymer ?
#
loop_
_entity_poly.entity_id
_entity_poly.type
_entity_poly.pdbx_seq_one_letter_code
_entity_poly.pdbx_strand_id
1 'polypeptide(L)'
;MNPDPADLRQPLLLAPDNFTPRSRTPWAGTEIHARYKKLVSKEEWIGESWEISCDPAFPSRVAGSGPFSGKTLQQVISEHPARAISPELAKKYG
;
A
#
# COMPACT_ATOMS: atom_id res chain seq x y z
N MET A 1 -2.84 -6.75 -28.30
CA MET A 1 -1.92 -7.39 -27.32
C MET A 1 -2.56 -7.20 -25.96
N ASN A 2 -2.81 -8.26 -25.19
CA ASN A 2 -3.27 -8.10 -23.81
C ASN A 2 -2.14 -7.46 -23.00
N PRO A 3 -2.42 -6.50 -22.10
CA PRO A 3 -1.38 -5.94 -21.24
C PRO A 3 -0.76 -7.06 -20.40
N ASP A 4 0.57 -7.00 -20.25
CA ASP A 4 1.28 -7.89 -19.34
C ASP A 4 0.71 -7.67 -17.92
N PRO A 5 0.17 -8.70 -17.26
CA PRO A 5 -0.38 -8.55 -15.93
C PRO A 5 0.67 -8.13 -14.88
N ALA A 6 1.97 -8.26 -15.18
CA ALA A 6 3.07 -7.74 -14.36
C ALA A 6 3.56 -6.34 -14.81
N ASP A 7 2.77 -5.62 -15.61
CA ASP A 7 3.10 -4.27 -16.07
C ASP A 7 2.88 -3.21 -14.99
N LEU A 8 3.96 -2.83 -14.31
CA LEU A 8 3.98 -1.75 -13.31
C LEU A 8 3.74 -0.34 -13.87
N ARG A 9 3.49 -0.18 -15.17
CA ARG A 9 2.94 1.07 -15.73
C ARG A 9 1.45 1.23 -15.45
N GLN A 10 0.75 0.16 -15.06
CA GLN A 10 -0.64 0.22 -14.60
C GLN A 10 -0.70 0.47 -13.09
N PRO A 11 -1.73 1.18 -12.58
CA PRO A 11 -1.90 1.39 -11.16
C PRO A 11 -2.04 0.07 -10.39
N LEU A 12 -1.32 -0.05 -9.28
CA LEU A 12 -1.55 -1.12 -8.30
C LEU A 12 -2.62 -0.69 -7.32
N LEU A 13 -3.65 -1.52 -7.14
CA LEU A 13 -4.62 -1.31 -6.07
C LEU A 13 -4.05 -1.86 -4.76
N LEU A 14 -3.92 -1.00 -3.75
CA LEU A 14 -3.50 -1.40 -2.41
C LEU A 14 -4.73 -1.67 -1.51
N ALA A 15 -4.53 -2.49 -0.49
CA ALA A 15 -5.56 -2.80 0.50
C ALA A 15 -6.03 -1.51 1.19
N PRO A 16 -7.34 -1.37 1.49
CA PRO A 16 -7.90 -0.12 1.99
C PRO A 16 -7.61 0.14 3.47
N ASP A 17 -7.15 -0.89 4.20
CA ASP A 17 -7.00 -0.97 5.65
C ASP A 17 -5.53 -0.92 6.11
N ASN A 18 -4.68 -0.19 5.37
CA ASN A 18 -3.28 0.06 5.75
C ASN A 18 -3.19 1.03 6.94
N PHE A 19 -3.76 0.67 8.08
CA PHE A 19 -3.83 1.51 9.28
C PHE A 19 -2.81 1.05 10.31
N THR A 20 -2.30 2.01 11.07
CA THR A 20 -1.50 1.69 12.26
C THR A 20 -2.43 1.32 13.43
N PRO A 21 -2.03 0.39 14.32
CA PRO A 21 -2.87 -0.02 15.43
C PRO A 21 -3.00 1.08 16.49
N ARG A 22 -4.12 1.08 17.21
CA ARG A 22 -4.41 2.04 18.30
C ARG A 22 -3.37 2.03 19.42
N SER A 23 -2.67 0.92 19.64
CA SER A 23 -1.56 0.86 20.61
C SER A 23 -0.40 1.78 20.24
N ARG A 24 -0.23 2.09 18.95
CA ARG A 24 0.75 3.05 18.42
C ARG A 24 0.15 4.45 18.26
N THR A 25 -1.14 4.52 17.94
CA THR A 25 -1.87 5.78 17.74
C THR A 25 -2.98 5.95 18.79
N PRO A 26 -2.63 6.21 20.07
CA PRO A 26 -3.62 6.36 21.14
C PRO A 26 -4.55 7.58 20.95
N TRP A 27 -4.18 8.49 20.05
CA TRP A 27 -4.96 9.66 19.65
C TRP A 27 -5.92 9.37 18.47
N ALA A 28 -6.06 8.12 18.04
CA ALA A 28 -6.97 7.72 16.99
C ALA A 28 -8.39 8.25 17.21
N GLY A 29 -9.02 8.70 16.12
CA GLY A 29 -10.37 9.24 16.13
C GLY A 29 -11.16 8.80 14.89
N THR A 30 -12.34 9.38 14.70
CA THR A 30 -13.30 8.92 13.67
C THR A 30 -13.25 9.72 12.36
N GLU A 31 -12.51 10.83 12.31
CA GLU A 31 -12.49 11.73 11.15
C GLU A 31 -11.99 11.06 9.87
N ILE A 32 -10.92 10.26 9.95
CA ILE A 32 -10.39 9.53 8.78
C ILE A 32 -11.40 8.52 8.26
N HIS A 33 -12.05 7.78 9.17
CA HIS A 33 -13.10 6.85 8.80
C HIS A 33 -14.25 7.58 8.12
N ALA A 34 -14.82 8.59 8.79
CA ALA A 34 -16.00 9.31 8.32
C ALA A 34 -15.80 9.96 6.95
N ARG A 35 -14.61 10.52 6.68
CA ARG A 35 -14.32 11.26 5.43
C ARG A 35 -13.80 10.39 4.29
N TYR A 36 -12.99 9.38 4.60
CA TYR A 36 -12.21 8.67 3.57
C TYR A 36 -12.41 7.16 3.54
N LYS A 37 -12.68 6.52 4.69
CA LYS A 37 -12.67 5.05 4.80
C LYS A 37 -14.03 4.40 5.04
N LYS A 38 -15.09 5.18 5.20
CA LYS A 38 -16.46 4.73 5.49
C LYS A 38 -16.98 3.63 4.57
N LEU A 39 -16.62 3.68 3.28
CA LEU A 39 -17.09 2.71 2.28
C LEU A 39 -16.17 1.48 2.14
N VAL A 40 -14.96 1.53 2.67
CA VAL A 40 -13.90 0.56 2.38
C VAL A 40 -13.28 -0.09 3.61
N SER A 41 -13.65 0.35 4.81
CA SER A 41 -13.18 -0.25 6.07
C SER A 41 -14.25 -0.20 7.16
N LYS A 42 -14.20 -1.20 8.05
CA LYS A 42 -15.01 -1.27 9.28
C LYS A 42 -14.28 -0.71 10.50
N GLU A 43 -12.98 -0.42 10.40
CA GLU A 43 -12.26 0.25 11.48
C GLU A 43 -12.70 1.71 11.52
N GLU A 44 -13.25 2.12 12.66
CA GLU A 44 -13.81 3.44 12.88
C GLU A 44 -12.80 4.37 13.52
N TRP A 45 -11.87 3.85 14.33
CA TRP A 45 -10.93 4.63 15.11
C TRP A 45 -9.54 4.53 14.51
N ILE A 46 -9.26 5.45 13.59
CA ILE A 46 -8.03 5.46 12.81
C ILE A 46 -7.21 6.68 13.22
N GLY A 47 -6.00 6.44 13.73
CA GLY A 47 -5.02 7.51 13.98
C GLY A 47 -4.26 7.85 12.72
N GLU A 48 -3.57 6.87 12.15
CA GLU A 48 -2.84 7.04 10.90
C GLU A 48 -3.28 6.02 9.86
N SER A 49 -3.51 6.52 8.64
CA SER A 49 -3.73 5.71 7.44
C SER A 49 -2.51 5.83 6.53
N TRP A 50 -1.78 4.73 6.37
CA TRP A 50 -0.54 4.65 5.60
C TRP A 50 -0.86 4.10 4.20
N GLU A 51 -1.43 4.95 3.35
CA GLU A 51 -1.93 4.55 2.02
C GLU A 51 -0.85 3.94 1.12
N ILE A 52 0.40 4.40 1.27
CA ILE A 52 1.58 3.90 0.56
C ILE A 52 2.69 3.70 1.58
N SER A 53 2.96 2.44 1.93
CA SER A 53 3.94 2.07 2.95
C SER A 53 4.79 0.89 2.53
N CYS A 54 6.10 1.05 2.70
CA CYS A 54 7.10 -0.01 2.64
C CYS A 54 7.67 -0.35 4.03
N ASP A 55 7.04 0.16 5.11
CA ASP A 55 7.49 -0.12 6.48
C ASP A 55 7.35 -1.61 6.80
N PRO A 56 8.36 -2.25 7.41
CA PRO A 56 8.31 -3.69 7.71
C PRO A 56 7.21 -4.09 8.70
N ALA A 57 6.86 -3.22 9.65
CA ALA A 57 5.84 -3.48 10.67
C ALA A 57 4.43 -3.18 10.14
N PHE A 58 4.29 -2.16 9.28
CA PHE A 58 2.99 -1.73 8.73
C PHE A 58 3.03 -1.60 7.19
N PRO A 59 3.26 -2.69 6.44
CA PRO A 59 3.40 -2.63 5.00
C PRO A 59 2.06 -2.48 4.29
N SER A 60 2.01 -1.71 3.20
CA SER A 60 0.88 -1.78 2.28
C SER A 60 0.91 -3.09 1.50
N ARG A 61 -0.26 -3.69 1.27
CA ARG A 61 -0.41 -4.94 0.49
C ARG A 61 -1.19 -4.70 -0.79
N VAL A 62 -0.81 -5.36 -1.87
CA VAL A 62 -1.55 -5.33 -3.13
C VAL A 62 -2.83 -6.14 -2.98
N ALA A 63 -3.96 -5.51 -3.29
CA ALA A 63 -5.29 -6.10 -3.26
C ALA A 63 -5.73 -6.64 -4.63
N GLY A 64 -6.88 -7.32 -4.66
CA GLY A 64 -7.49 -7.79 -5.91
C GLY A 64 -6.84 -9.05 -6.48
N SER A 65 -6.90 -9.20 -7.80
CA SER A 65 -6.32 -10.32 -8.56
C SER A 65 -5.14 -9.85 -9.40
N GLY A 66 -4.27 -10.79 -9.76
CA GLY A 66 -3.07 -10.51 -10.56
C GLY A 66 -1.78 -11.03 -9.90
N PRO A 67 -0.64 -10.87 -10.58
CA PRO A 67 0.62 -11.52 -10.20
C PRO A 67 1.23 -10.95 -8.90
N PHE A 68 0.82 -9.75 -8.50
CA PHE A 68 1.28 -9.12 -7.26
C PHE A 68 0.30 -9.25 -6.11
N SER A 69 -0.88 -9.85 -6.31
CA SER A 69 -1.90 -9.97 -5.26
C SER A 69 -1.33 -10.62 -3.99
N GLY A 70 -1.59 -10.00 -2.84
CA GLY A 70 -1.11 -10.44 -1.53
C GLY A 70 0.35 -10.06 -1.21
N LYS A 71 1.15 -9.66 -2.19
CA LYS A 71 2.51 -9.16 -1.95
C LYS A 71 2.45 -7.81 -1.23
N THR A 72 3.45 -7.57 -0.39
CA THR A 72 3.72 -6.23 0.15
C THR A 72 4.26 -5.31 -0.95
N LEU A 73 4.01 -4.00 -0.83
CA LEU A 73 4.56 -3.02 -1.76
C LEU A 73 6.09 -3.09 -1.81
N GLN A 74 6.74 -3.31 -0.65
CA GLN A 74 8.19 -3.50 -0.56
C GLN A 74 8.65 -4.71 -1.41
N GLN A 75 7.95 -5.85 -1.35
CA GLN A 75 8.30 -7.01 -2.18
C GLN A 75 8.19 -6.69 -3.67
N VAL A 76 7.13 -6.00 -4.09
CA VAL A 76 6.95 -5.60 -5.50
C VAL A 76 8.08 -4.67 -5.96
N ILE A 77 8.46 -3.69 -5.14
CA ILE A 77 9.56 -2.77 -5.45
C ILE A 77 10.89 -3.54 -5.50
N SER A 78 11.18 -4.38 -4.52
CA SER A 78 12.45 -5.14 -4.47
C SER A 78 12.60 -6.14 -5.62
N GLU A 79 11.52 -6.75 -6.09
CA GLU A 79 11.55 -7.65 -7.25
C GLU A 79 11.71 -6.89 -8.58
N HIS A 80 11.28 -5.63 -8.64
CA HIS A 80 11.23 -4.83 -9.87
C HIS A 80 11.65 -3.36 -9.67
N PRO A 81 12.82 -3.05 -9.08
CA PRO A 81 13.10 -1.72 -8.55
C PRO A 81 13.15 -0.65 -9.64
N ALA A 82 13.84 -0.92 -10.75
CA ALA A 82 13.91 0.02 -11.87
C ALA A 82 12.55 0.29 -12.53
N ARG A 83 11.62 -0.68 -12.49
CA ARG A 83 10.26 -0.52 -13.03
C ARG A 83 9.32 0.18 -12.05
N ALA A 84 9.54 -0.02 -10.75
CA ALA A 84 8.67 0.50 -9.70
C ALA A 84 9.01 1.95 -9.31
N ILE A 85 10.30 2.31 -9.26
CA ILE A 85 10.76 3.63 -8.79
C ILE A 85 11.68 4.36 -9.78
N SER A 86 11.81 3.88 -11.02
CA SER A 86 12.80 4.33 -12.03
C SER A 86 14.21 3.74 -11.84
N PRO A 87 14.98 3.57 -12.94
CA PRO A 87 16.36 3.08 -12.88
C PRO A 87 17.29 3.97 -12.03
N GLU A 88 17.09 5.28 -12.08
CA GLU A 88 17.94 6.26 -11.38
C GLU A 88 17.74 6.18 -9.86
N LEU A 89 16.49 6.09 -9.39
CA LEU A 89 16.21 5.95 -7.96
C LEU A 89 16.55 4.54 -7.48
N ALA A 90 16.30 3.50 -8.29
CA ALA A 90 16.73 2.15 -7.99
C ALA A 90 18.26 2.06 -7.79
N LYS A 91 19.05 2.73 -8.63
CA LYS A 91 20.51 2.79 -8.46
C LYS A 91 20.93 3.54 -7.19
N LYS A 92 20.18 4.57 -6.80
CA LYS A 92 20.54 5.46 -5.69
C LYS A 92 20.11 4.92 -4.32
N TYR A 93 18.97 4.25 -4.25
CA TYR A 93 18.29 3.90 -3.00
C TYR A 93 17.82 2.44 -2.93
N GLY A 94 18.00 1.66 -4.01
CA GLY A 94 17.57 0.26 -4.10
C GLY A 94 18.60 -0.75 -3.58
#